data_AF-A0A954LIZ3-F1
#
_entry.id   AF-A0A954LIZ3-F1
#
_cell.length_a   1.000
_cell.length_b   1.000
_cell.length_c   1.000
_cell.angle_alpha   90.00
_cell.angle_beta   90.00
_cell.angle_gamma   90.00
#
_symmetry.space_group_name_H-M   'P 1'
#
loop_
_entity.id
_entity.type
_entity.pdbx_description
1 polymer ?
#
loop_
_entity_poly.entity_id
_entity_poly.type
_entity_poly.pdbx_seq_one_letter_code
_entity_poly.pdbx_strand_id
1 'polypeptide(L)' 'PILQPFISAGAFFGRVPLMPYMMAADHPWECQYTLGHYRAGNCVPFQHMHLPWSKSGTLLESAIITGLFFAIY' A
#
# COMPACT_ATOMS: atom_id res chain seq x y z
N PRO A 1 -14.50 -15.79 14.04
CA PRO A 1 -14.26 -16.33 12.66
C PRO A 1 -15.17 -15.76 11.56
N ILE A 2 -16.41 -15.30 11.85
CA ILE A 2 -17.34 -14.79 10.81
C ILE A 2 -17.00 -13.35 10.37
N LEU A 3 -16.46 -12.51 11.26
CA LEU A 3 -16.04 -11.14 10.91
C LEU A 3 -14.67 -11.09 10.23
N GLN A 4 -13.83 -12.12 10.41
CA GLN A 4 -12.51 -12.22 9.79
C GLN A 4 -12.54 -12.00 8.27
N PRO A 5 -13.41 -12.67 7.49
CA PRO A 5 -13.47 -12.46 6.04
C PRO A 5 -13.87 -11.03 5.66
N PHE A 6 -14.75 -10.38 6.41
CA PHE A 6 -15.16 -8.99 6.14
C PHE A 6 -14.03 -8.00 6.43
N ILE A 7 -13.29 -8.21 7.52
CA ILE A 7 -12.13 -7.38 7.87
C ILE A 7 -11.03 -7.55 6.81
N SER A 8 -10.73 -8.80 6.40
CA SER A 8 -9.74 -9.05 5.35
C SER A 8 -10.20 -8.51 3.98
N ALA A 9 -11.48 -8.63 3.65
CA ALA A 9 -12.03 -8.10 2.41
C ALA A 9 -11.94 -6.57 2.39
N GLY A 10 -12.35 -5.89 3.46
CA GLY A 10 -12.22 -4.43 3.57
C GLY A 10 -10.76 -3.97 3.46
N ALA A 11 -9.84 -4.71 4.09
CA ALA A 11 -8.41 -4.43 4.01
C ALA A 11 -7.81 -4.66 2.61
N PHE A 12 -8.32 -5.62 1.85
CA PHE A 12 -7.91 -5.90 0.48
C PHE A 12 -8.50 -4.86 -0.48
N PHE A 13 -9.83 -4.71 -0.49
CA PHE A 13 -10.54 -3.81 -1.39
C PHE A 13 -10.23 -2.34 -1.11
N GLY A 14 -9.97 -1.96 0.13
CA GLY A 14 -9.50 -0.62 0.47
C GLY A 14 -8.10 -0.32 -0.07
N ARG A 15 -7.23 -1.34 -0.20
CA ARG A 15 -5.87 -1.18 -0.73
C ARG A 15 -5.79 -1.20 -2.25
N VAL A 16 -6.78 -1.76 -2.95
CA VAL A 16 -6.81 -1.75 -4.42
C VAL A 16 -6.74 -0.33 -5.00
N PRO A 17 -7.58 0.64 -4.58
CA PRO A 17 -7.47 2.01 -5.08
C PRO A 17 -6.24 2.73 -4.52
N LEU A 18 -5.75 2.36 -3.33
CA LEU A 18 -4.58 2.96 -2.67
C LEU A 18 -3.23 2.36 -3.12
N MET A 19 -3.23 1.36 -4.00
CA MET A 19 -2.00 0.75 -4.54
C MET A 19 -1.06 1.77 -5.17
N PRO A 20 -1.53 2.69 -6.05
CA PRO A 20 -0.65 3.66 -6.66
C PRO A 20 -0.04 4.63 -5.63
N TYR A 21 -0.77 4.99 -4.57
CA TYR A 21 -0.28 5.77 -3.44
C TYR A 21 0.94 5.10 -2.82
N MET A 22 0.81 3.80 -2.52
CA MET A 22 1.87 3.03 -1.87
C MET A 22 3.09 2.88 -2.77
N MET A 23 2.91 2.66 -4.09
CA MET A 23 4.02 2.59 -5.05
C MET A 23 4.77 3.92 -5.23
N ALA A 24 4.08 5.05 -5.03
CA ALA A 24 4.67 6.38 -5.10
C ALA A 24 5.21 6.88 -3.74
N ALA A 25 4.74 6.31 -2.63
CA ALA A 25 5.23 6.61 -1.29
C ALA A 25 6.47 5.79 -0.93
N ASP A 26 6.46 4.49 -1.22
CA ASP A 26 7.61 3.59 -1.14
C ASP A 26 7.99 3.15 -2.55
N HIS A 27 9.04 3.76 -3.09
CA HIS A 27 9.38 3.52 -4.47
C HIS A 27 9.97 2.13 -4.67
N PRO A 28 9.48 1.35 -5.66
CA PRO A 28 9.92 -0.03 -5.83
C PRO A 28 11.38 -0.16 -6.29
N TRP A 29 12.00 0.95 -6.73
CA TRP A 29 13.40 1.00 -7.15
C TRP A 29 14.35 1.60 -6.11
N GLU A 30 13.89 1.83 -4.88
CA GLU A 30 14.78 2.18 -3.78
C GLU A 30 15.54 0.95 -3.28
N CYS A 31 16.86 1.08 -3.15
CA CYS A 31 17.70 0.05 -2.56
C CYS A 31 17.44 -0.04 -1.05
N GLN A 32 16.52 -0.91 -0.63
CA GLN A 32 16.31 -1.21 0.79
C GLN A 32 17.44 -2.10 1.33
N TYR A 33 18.12 -1.61 2.37
CA TYR A 33 19.24 -2.33 2.97
C TYR A 33 18.75 -3.40 3.95
N THR A 34 19.26 -4.63 3.83
CA THR A 34 18.75 -5.80 4.57
C THR A 34 19.18 -5.87 6.05
N LEU A 35 20.09 -4.99 6.51
CA LEU A 35 20.73 -5.03 7.84
C LEU A 35 19.80 -4.75 9.02
N GLY A 36 18.50 -4.49 8.80
CA GLY A 36 17.51 -4.34 9.85
C GLY A 36 16.21 -5.10 9.60
N HIS A 37 16.14 -5.94 8.57
CA HIS A 37 14.91 -6.66 8.21
C HIS A 37 14.87 -8.04 8.87
N TYR A 38 13.69 -8.41 9.35
CA TYR A 38 13.46 -9.75 9.89
C TYR A 38 13.73 -10.79 8.80
N ARG A 39 14.57 -11.78 9.11
CA ARG A 39 14.83 -12.91 8.22
C ARG A 39 13.58 -13.79 8.13
N ALA A 40 13.29 -14.29 6.93
CA ALA A 40 12.24 -15.26 6.71
C ALA A 40 12.48 -16.50 7.60
N GLY A 41 11.48 -16.87 8.40
CA GLY A 41 11.54 -17.99 9.35
C GLY A 41 11.76 -17.61 10.81
N ASN A 42 12.06 -16.34 11.12
CA ASN A 42 12.11 -15.88 12.50
C ASN A 42 10.71 -15.46 12.98
N CYS A 43 10.38 -15.71 14.26
CA CYS A 43 9.13 -15.22 14.84
C CYS A 43 9.15 -13.68 14.90
N VAL A 44 8.29 -13.04 14.10
CA VAL A 44 8.19 -11.58 14.05
C VAL A 44 7.09 -11.08 15.00
N PRO A 45 7.30 -9.97 15.73
CA PRO A 45 6.21 -9.31 16.44
C PRO A 45 5.19 -8.76 15.44
N PHE A 46 3.94 -8.61 15.88
CA PHE A 46 2.89 -8.04 15.04
C PHE A 46 3.28 -6.63 14.58
N GLN A 47 3.42 -6.43 13.27
CA GLN A 47 3.72 -5.13 12.68
C GLN A 47 2.43 -4.43 12.28
N HIS A 48 2.27 -3.18 12.71
CA HIS A 48 1.20 -2.33 12.22
C HIS A 48 1.53 -1.82 10.82
N MET A 49 0.62 -2.10 9.87
CA MET A 49 0.71 -1.55 8.53
C MET A 49 0.27 -0.08 8.57
N HIS A 50 1.23 0.83 8.60
CA HIS A 50 0.99 2.27 8.50
C HIS A 50 1.03 2.70 7.04
N LEU A 51 0.13 3.61 6.64
CA LEU A 51 0.29 4.32 5.37
C LEU A 51 1.31 5.44 5.58
N PRO A 52 2.46 5.42 4.88
CA PRO A 52 3.39 6.54 4.91
C PRO A 52 2.70 7.78 4.34
N TRP A 53 2.76 8.92 5.03
CA TRP A 53 2.23 10.19 4.52
C TRP A 53 3.21 10.78 3.50
N SER A 54 2.94 10.60 2.21
CA SER A 54 3.79 11.07 1.13
C SER A 54 3.04 11.99 0.16
N LYS A 55 3.63 13.14 -0.13
CA LYS A 55 3.11 14.12 -1.10
C LYS A 55 3.16 13.59 -2.54
N SER A 56 4.18 12.77 -2.87
CA SER A 56 4.27 12.10 -4.18
C SER A 56 3.15 11.08 -4.34
N GLY A 57 2.84 10.35 -3.25
CA GLY A 57 1.71 9.43 -3.18
C GLY A 57 0.39 10.08 -3.54
N THR A 58 0.03 11.19 -2.87
CA THR A 58 -1.26 11.86 -3.13
C THR A 58 -1.36 12.42 -4.55
N LEU A 59 -0.25 12.89 -5.12
CA LEU A 59 -0.21 13.40 -6.49
C LEU A 59 -0.45 12.27 -7.49
N LEU A 60 0.21 11.13 -7.33
CA LEU A 60 0.06 10.01 -8.26
C LEU A 60 -1.34 9.38 -8.18
N GLU A 61 -1.90 9.26 -6.98
CA GLU A 61 -3.29 8.83 -6.78
C GLU A 61 -4.28 9.72 -7.52
N SER A 62 -4.20 11.03 -7.27
CA SER A 62 -5.12 11.98 -7.89
C SER A 62 -4.94 12.01 -9.41
N ALA A 63 -3.71 11.91 -9.93
CA ALA A 63 -3.44 11.81 -11.35
C ALA A 63 -4.04 10.54 -11.98
N ILE A 64 -3.98 9.40 -11.30
CA ILE A 64 -4.57 8.15 -11.79
C ILE A 64 -6.09 8.20 -11.75
N ILE A 65 -6.68 8.69 -10.67
CA ILE A 65 -8.14 8.82 -10.54
C ILE A 65 -8.67 9.78 -11.61
N THR A 66 -8.04 10.94 -11.78
CA THR A 66 -8.43 11.92 -12.80
C THR A 66 -8.21 11.37 -14.21
N GLY A 67 -7.06 10.76 -14.49
CA GLY A 67 -6.76 10.14 -15.77
C GLY A 67 -7.73 9.03 -16.14
N LEU A 68 -8.09 8.17 -15.19
CA LEU A 68 -9.07 7.10 -15.38
C LEU A 68 -10.49 7.66 -15.62
N PHE A 69 -10.86 8.74 -14.92
CA PHE A 69 -12.12 9.42 -15.16
C PHE A 69 -12.21 10.00 -16.58
N PHE A 70 -11.16 10.70 -17.03
CA PHE A 70 -11.09 11.23 -18.39
C PHE A 70 -10.95 10.16 -19.48
N ALA A 71 -10.38 9.00 -19.18
CA ALA A 71 -10.26 7.91 -20.15
C ALA A 71 -11.57 7.17 -20.41
N ILE A 72 -12.49 7.17 -19.44
CA ILE A 72 -13.79 6.51 -19.53
C ILE A 72 -14.84 7.42 -20.21
N TYR A 73 -14.70 8.73 -20.07
CA TYR A 73 -15.64 9.72 -20.58
C TYR A 73 -15.26 10.23 -21.98
#